data_AF-A0AA40Y056-F1
#
_entry.id   AF-A0AA40Y056-F1
#
_cell.length_a   1.000
_cell.length_b   1.000
_cell.length_c   1.000
_cell.angle_alpha   90.00
_cell.angle_beta   90.00
_cell.angle_gamma   90.00
#
_symmetry.space_group_name_H-M   'P 1'
#
loop_
_entity.id
_entity.type
_entity.pdbx_description
1 polymer ?
#
loop_
_entity_poly.entity_id
_entity_poly.type
_entity_poly.pdbx_seq_one_letter_code
_entity_poly.pdbx_strand_id
1 'polypeptide(L)'
;MPDNLPPAFVGYPRLPGHQLLSLQGTDAAVFAHAQFSGDVTALPLLHWQWSAWLSAKGRTLAVFQLLRLADDHVMLVLADGDADAIASQLQRFVFRRKVKVQVRSDLAVAGAFTAPEAASNAAIAHAAADGWELDLGSDALPRTLRIGAADAFAAGSETDEAAFALAWRQADLRYGLPRLEESQREVWTPQQLGLDRLNGYSVKKGCYPGQEIVARTHFLGKAKRAVQLLHAAAPAQAGDGVQQDGAALGTIASVAGELALAVLPLEVSDAELQVGGAVAQRVPLLDGLAR
;
A
#
# COMPACT_ATOMS: atom_id res chain seq x y z
N MET A 1 -14.81 -19.72 6.76
CA MET A 1 -13.86 -20.45 5.89
C MET A 1 -12.68 -20.82 6.75
N PRO A 2 -12.09 -22.02 6.60
CA PRO A 2 -10.96 -22.40 7.43
C PRO A 2 -9.86 -21.37 7.27
N ASP A 3 -9.28 -20.98 8.38
CA ASP A 3 -8.18 -20.05 8.50
C ASP A 3 -7.04 -20.47 7.56
N ASN A 4 -7.02 -19.89 6.34
CA ASN A 4 -5.84 -19.90 5.49
C ASN A 4 -4.83 -18.94 6.13
N LEU A 5 -4.39 -19.28 7.34
CA LEU A 5 -3.21 -18.74 7.97
C LEU A 5 -2.08 -18.93 6.96
N PRO A 6 -1.26 -17.90 6.72
CA PRO A 6 -0.10 -18.04 5.86
C PRO A 6 0.72 -19.25 6.33
N PRO A 7 1.41 -19.95 5.40
CA PRO A 7 2.38 -20.98 5.77
C PRO A 7 3.24 -20.53 6.94
N ALA A 8 3.68 -21.46 7.79
CA ALA A 8 4.62 -21.14 8.86
C ALA A 8 5.98 -20.78 8.24
N PHE A 9 6.14 -19.52 7.86
CA PHE A 9 7.40 -18.96 7.38
C PHE A 9 8.29 -18.68 8.59
N VAL A 10 9.56 -19.05 8.49
CA VAL A 10 10.53 -18.85 9.57
C VAL A 10 11.40 -17.64 9.27
N GLY A 11 11.61 -16.79 10.28
CA GLY A 11 12.47 -15.63 10.19
C GLY A 11 11.88 -14.50 9.35
N TYR A 12 12.77 -13.75 8.69
CA TYR A 12 12.44 -12.59 7.88
C TYR A 12 12.89 -12.78 6.41
N PRO A 13 12.16 -13.55 5.58
CA PRO A 13 12.49 -13.68 4.17
C PRO A 13 12.38 -12.33 3.45
N ARG A 14 13.27 -12.13 2.46
CA ARG A 14 13.25 -10.92 1.63
C ARG A 14 11.94 -10.81 0.86
N LEU A 15 11.46 -9.57 0.70
CA LEU A 15 10.32 -9.23 -0.14
C LEU A 15 10.82 -8.57 -1.44
N PRO A 16 11.18 -9.35 -2.48
CA PRO A 16 11.91 -8.85 -3.65
C PRO A 16 11.16 -7.79 -4.48
N GLY A 17 9.83 -7.77 -4.40
CA GLY A 17 9.01 -6.74 -5.06
C GLY A 17 8.97 -5.38 -4.34
N HIS A 18 9.56 -5.26 -3.14
CA HIS A 18 9.60 -3.99 -2.42
C HIS A 18 10.85 -3.20 -2.78
N GLN A 19 10.67 -1.92 -3.08
CA GLN A 19 11.74 -0.98 -3.38
C GLN A 19 11.68 0.21 -2.42
N LEU A 20 12.83 0.84 -2.21
CA LEU A 20 12.99 1.93 -1.24
C LEU A 20 13.42 3.20 -1.95
N LEU A 21 12.73 4.30 -1.64
CA LEU A 21 13.06 5.62 -2.14
C LEU A 21 13.32 6.58 -0.97
N SER A 22 14.52 7.16 -0.90
CA SER A 22 14.89 8.15 0.09
C SER A 22 14.70 9.57 -0.46
N LEU A 23 14.10 10.42 0.36
CA LEU A 23 14.03 11.87 0.22
C LEU A 23 14.89 12.45 1.35
N GLN A 24 16.05 13.00 1.01
CA GLN A 24 17.01 13.48 2.01
C GLN A 24 17.44 14.93 1.77
N GLY A 25 17.47 15.72 2.84
CA GLY A 25 17.82 17.15 2.85
C GLY A 25 16.83 17.96 3.67
N THR A 26 17.20 19.20 4.01
CA THR A 26 16.43 20.05 4.94
C THR A 26 14.99 20.35 4.51
N ASP A 27 14.67 20.17 3.21
CA ASP A 27 13.31 20.35 2.68
C ASP A 27 12.55 19.02 2.48
N ALA A 28 13.09 17.86 2.91
CA ALA A 28 12.52 16.55 2.60
C ALA A 28 11.06 16.38 3.07
N ALA A 29 10.78 16.67 4.34
CA ALA A 29 9.42 16.56 4.89
C ALA A 29 8.44 17.54 4.22
N VAL A 30 8.87 18.79 3.96
CA VAL A 30 8.03 19.80 3.29
C VAL A 30 7.76 19.43 1.83
N PHE A 31 8.76 18.92 1.12
CA PHE A 31 8.61 18.42 -0.24
C PHE A 31 7.64 17.24 -0.28
N ALA A 32 7.83 16.23 0.58
CA ALA A 32 6.92 15.09 0.68
C ALA A 32 5.49 15.54 1.04
N HIS A 33 5.34 16.51 1.95
CA HIS A 33 4.06 17.10 2.29
C HIS A 33 3.41 17.81 1.10
N ALA A 34 4.16 18.48 0.23
CA ALA A 34 3.59 19.13 -0.94
C ALA A 34 3.18 18.14 -2.05
N GLN A 35 3.81 16.97 -2.12
CA GLN A 35 3.62 16.03 -3.24
C GLN A 35 2.62 14.91 -2.94
N PHE A 36 2.52 14.46 -1.69
CA PHE A 36 1.76 13.26 -1.34
C PHE A 36 0.48 13.58 -0.57
N SER A 37 -0.46 12.66 -0.59
CA SER A 37 -1.79 12.87 -0.04
C SER A 37 -1.86 12.88 1.49
N GLY A 38 -0.94 12.21 2.20
CA GLY A 38 -0.92 12.15 3.67
C GLY A 38 -0.27 13.38 4.32
N ASP A 39 -0.61 13.69 5.58
CA ASP A 39 -0.05 14.85 6.31
C ASP A 39 1.33 14.55 6.92
N VAL A 40 2.38 14.71 6.10
CA VAL A 40 3.76 14.40 6.51
C VAL A 40 4.30 15.31 7.63
N THR A 41 3.76 16.52 7.78
CA THR A 41 4.25 17.47 8.78
C THR A 41 3.71 17.17 10.17
N ALA A 42 2.50 16.60 10.23
CA ALA A 42 1.89 16.13 11.48
C ALA A 42 2.46 14.77 11.92
N LEU A 43 3.06 13.99 11.00
CA LEU A 43 3.67 12.69 11.32
C LEU A 43 4.89 12.88 12.24
N PRO A 44 4.95 12.28 13.44
CA PRO A 44 6.11 12.41 14.32
C PRO A 44 7.38 11.78 13.73
N LEU A 45 8.54 12.12 14.30
CA LEU A 45 9.78 11.41 13.99
C LEU A 45 9.68 9.95 14.42
N LEU A 46 10.35 9.07 13.66
CA LEU A 46 10.30 7.62 13.81
C LEU A 46 8.85 7.10 13.80
N HIS A 47 8.01 7.69 12.97
CA HIS A 47 6.68 7.18 12.69
C HIS A 47 6.49 6.98 11.19
N TRP A 48 5.59 6.07 10.85
CA TRP A 48 5.19 5.80 9.48
C TRP A 48 3.68 5.96 9.30
N GLN A 49 3.26 6.25 8.07
CA GLN A 49 1.85 6.30 7.68
C GLN A 49 1.68 5.78 6.26
N TRP A 50 0.46 5.40 5.89
CA TRP A 50 0.11 5.21 4.49
C TRP A 50 0.02 6.57 3.79
N SER A 51 0.45 6.61 2.53
CA SER A 51 0.22 7.76 1.68
C SER A 51 0.09 7.31 0.23
N ALA A 52 -0.48 8.18 -0.60
CA ALA A 52 -0.52 8.01 -2.03
C ALA A 52 0.14 9.18 -2.74
N TRP A 53 0.60 8.91 -3.95
CA TRP A 53 0.94 9.95 -4.91
C TRP A 53 -0.15 10.00 -5.97
N LEU A 54 -0.67 11.19 -6.25
CA LEU A 54 -1.80 11.38 -7.17
C LEU A 54 -1.39 12.24 -8.36
N SER A 55 -2.05 12.03 -9.50
CA SER A 55 -2.00 12.96 -10.61
C SER A 55 -2.82 14.21 -10.32
N ALA A 56 -2.63 15.27 -11.10
CA ALA A 56 -3.42 16.50 -10.99
C ALA A 56 -4.93 16.29 -11.16
N LYS A 57 -5.34 15.17 -11.77
CA LYS A 57 -6.75 14.76 -11.92
C LYS A 57 -7.27 13.96 -10.71
N GLY A 58 -6.51 13.87 -9.61
CA GLY A 58 -6.89 13.13 -8.41
C GLY A 58 -6.88 11.61 -8.56
N ARG A 59 -6.10 11.09 -9.52
CA ARG A 59 -5.98 9.65 -9.77
C ARG A 59 -4.71 9.10 -9.16
N THR A 60 -4.78 7.89 -8.63
CA THR A 60 -3.70 7.27 -7.85
C THR A 60 -2.59 6.76 -8.77
N LEU A 61 -1.38 7.28 -8.58
CA LEU A 61 -0.16 6.85 -9.28
C LEU A 61 0.55 5.73 -8.50
N ALA A 62 0.61 5.86 -7.17
CA ALA A 62 1.26 4.90 -6.28
C ALA A 62 0.65 4.98 -4.87
N VAL A 63 0.71 3.86 -4.13
CA VAL A 63 0.36 3.75 -2.71
C VAL A 63 1.58 3.17 -1.98
N PHE A 64 1.97 3.76 -0.85
CA PHE A 64 3.20 3.39 -0.16
C PHE A 64 3.16 3.72 1.33
N GLN A 65 4.07 3.09 2.08
CA GLN A 65 4.40 3.53 3.44
C GLN A 65 5.37 4.69 3.34
N LEU A 66 5.09 5.78 4.06
CA LEU A 66 5.97 6.92 4.21
C LEU A 66 6.50 6.93 5.64
N LEU A 67 7.82 6.82 5.80
CA LEU A 67 8.53 6.80 7.07
C LEU A 67 9.20 8.15 7.27
N ARG A 68 8.93 8.84 8.37
CA ARG A 68 9.65 10.05 8.77
C ARG A 68 10.77 9.65 9.73
N LEU A 69 11.97 9.42 9.21
CA LEU A 69 13.09 8.89 9.97
C LEU A 69 13.86 9.99 10.73
N ALA A 70 13.99 11.16 10.12
CA ALA A 70 14.59 12.35 10.72
C ALA A 70 13.90 13.60 10.12
N ASP A 71 14.23 14.79 10.63
CA ASP A 71 13.67 16.04 10.08
C ASP A 71 14.06 16.27 8.62
N ASP A 72 15.23 15.80 8.23
CA ASP A 72 15.79 15.90 6.88
C ASP A 72 15.75 14.56 6.13
N HIS A 73 15.04 13.55 6.63
CA HIS A 73 15.01 12.23 6.00
C HIS A 73 13.62 11.58 6.06
N VAL A 74 13.03 11.44 4.88
CA VAL A 74 11.81 10.67 4.64
C VAL A 74 12.14 9.49 3.72
N MET A 75 11.60 8.31 4.01
CA MET A 75 11.78 7.13 3.18
C MET A 75 10.42 6.56 2.76
N LEU A 76 10.29 6.18 1.49
CA LEU A 76 9.11 5.52 0.95
C LEU A 76 9.40 4.04 0.78
N VAL A 77 8.48 3.20 1.24
CA VAL A 77 8.48 1.76 0.97
C VAL A 77 7.42 1.48 -0.10
N LEU A 78 7.89 1.17 -1.30
CA LEU A 78 7.08 0.92 -2.49
C LEU A 78 6.90 -0.60 -2.63
N ALA A 79 5.68 -1.12 -2.43
CA ALA A 79 5.37 -2.55 -2.54
C ALA A 79 5.08 -3.00 -3.99
N ASP A 80 4.89 -2.02 -4.87
CA ASP A 80 4.79 -2.09 -6.31
C ASP A 80 5.36 -0.78 -6.88
N GLY A 81 5.29 -0.59 -8.18
CA GLY A 81 5.89 0.58 -8.80
C GLY A 81 7.21 0.25 -9.47
N ASP A 82 7.76 1.27 -10.09
CA ASP A 82 9.17 1.32 -10.46
C ASP A 82 9.76 2.52 -9.71
N ALA A 83 10.62 2.25 -8.73
CA ALA A 83 11.23 3.27 -7.89
C ALA A 83 12.10 4.24 -8.71
N ASP A 84 12.78 3.80 -9.76
CA ASP A 84 13.58 4.65 -10.63
C ASP A 84 12.68 5.58 -11.46
N ALA A 85 11.57 5.04 -11.99
CA ALA A 85 10.58 5.85 -12.68
C ALA A 85 9.94 6.88 -11.73
N ILE A 86 9.51 6.46 -10.53
CA ILE A 86 8.92 7.35 -9.52
C ILE A 86 9.95 8.42 -9.08
N ALA A 87 11.21 8.03 -8.82
CA ALA A 87 12.29 8.96 -8.49
C ALA A 87 12.49 10.01 -9.58
N SER A 88 12.59 9.56 -10.83
CA SER A 88 12.80 10.42 -12.00
C SER A 88 11.66 11.41 -12.16
N GLN A 89 10.42 10.97 -11.96
CA GLN A 89 9.26 11.86 -12.04
C GLN A 89 9.21 12.84 -10.87
N LEU A 90 9.48 12.41 -9.63
CA LEU A 90 9.56 13.27 -8.45
C LEU A 90 10.65 14.33 -8.58
N GLN A 91 11.79 13.98 -9.17
CA GLN A 91 12.92 14.88 -9.39
C GLN A 91 12.51 16.11 -10.21
N ARG A 92 11.54 15.99 -11.12
CA ARG A 92 11.01 17.12 -11.92
C ARG A 92 10.30 18.18 -11.07
N PHE A 93 9.85 17.81 -9.87
CA PHE A 93 9.21 18.72 -8.92
C PHE A 93 10.20 19.32 -7.91
N VAL A 94 11.46 18.90 -7.93
CA VAL A 94 12.52 19.47 -7.07
C VAL A 94 12.99 20.79 -7.69
N PHE A 95 12.24 21.86 -7.43
CA PHE A 95 12.59 23.21 -7.87
C PHE A 95 12.92 24.10 -6.66
N ARG A 96 14.18 24.55 -6.57
CA ARG A 96 14.70 25.39 -5.48
C ARG A 96 14.46 24.80 -4.07
N ARG A 97 14.42 23.47 -3.96
CA ARG A 97 14.32 22.72 -2.70
C ARG A 97 15.64 22.01 -2.41
N LYS A 98 16.06 22.01 -1.16
CA LYS A 98 17.19 21.24 -0.63
C LYS A 98 16.73 19.83 -0.28
N VAL A 99 16.45 19.04 -1.32
CA VAL A 99 16.07 17.63 -1.21
C VAL A 99 16.69 16.85 -2.36
N LYS A 100 17.21 15.66 -2.04
CA LYS A 100 17.74 14.68 -2.99
C LYS A 100 16.81 13.47 -2.97
N VAL A 101 16.39 13.03 -4.15
CA VAL A 101 15.55 11.84 -4.34
C VAL A 101 16.46 10.70 -4.81
N GLN A 102 16.49 9.58 -4.10
CA GLN A 102 17.39 8.46 -4.39
C GLN A 102 16.74 7.11 -4.16
N VAL A 103 16.88 6.20 -5.12
CA VAL A 103 16.57 4.78 -4.91
C VAL A 103 17.65 4.19 -3.99
N ARG A 104 17.23 3.40 -2.99
CA ARG A 104 18.11 2.77 -2.00
C ARG A 104 18.24 1.27 -2.27
N SER A 105 19.00 0.93 -3.31
CA SER A 105 19.29 -0.46 -3.69
C SER A 105 20.27 -1.16 -2.75
N ASP A 106 20.97 -0.40 -1.92
CA ASP A 106 21.81 -0.87 -0.81
C ASP A 106 20.99 -1.39 0.38
N LEU A 107 19.69 -1.08 0.42
CA LEU A 107 18.74 -1.58 1.39
C LEU A 107 17.80 -2.61 0.76
N ALA A 108 17.27 -3.51 1.59
CA ALA A 108 16.19 -4.40 1.23
C ALA A 108 15.11 -4.41 2.31
N VAL A 109 13.96 -4.95 1.93
CA VAL A 109 12.80 -5.15 2.81
C VAL A 109 12.61 -6.64 3.02
N ALA A 110 12.33 -7.03 4.26
CA ALA A 110 11.96 -8.38 4.64
C ALA A 110 10.72 -8.35 5.53
N GLY A 111 10.02 -9.49 5.62
CA GLY A 111 8.78 -9.58 6.37
C GLY A 111 8.71 -10.84 7.23
N ALA A 112 7.87 -10.81 8.26
CA ALA A 112 7.48 -11.99 9.02
C ALA A 112 5.98 -11.93 9.34
N PHE A 113 5.33 -13.08 9.48
CA PHE A 113 3.93 -13.19 9.93
C PHE A 113 3.86 -13.39 11.45
N THR A 114 4.52 -12.49 12.18
CA THR A 114 4.53 -12.44 13.64
C THR A 114 4.33 -10.99 14.08
N ALA A 115 4.03 -10.78 15.35
CA ALA A 115 4.07 -9.44 15.91
C ALA A 115 5.51 -8.89 15.92
N PRO A 116 5.70 -7.56 15.82
CA PRO A 116 7.01 -6.92 15.97
C PRO A 116 7.58 -7.13 17.37
N GLU A 117 8.91 -7.06 17.49
CA GLU A 117 9.59 -7.16 18.79
C GLU A 117 9.53 -5.85 19.56
N ALA A 118 9.66 -4.72 18.85
CA ALA A 118 9.76 -3.40 19.46
C ALA A 118 8.90 -2.33 18.76
N ALA A 119 8.68 -2.45 17.45
CA ALA A 119 7.77 -1.53 16.75
C ALA A 119 6.32 -1.70 17.27
N SER A 120 5.53 -0.63 17.22
CA SER A 120 4.13 -0.70 17.65
C SER A 120 3.30 0.35 16.94
N ASN A 121 2.19 -0.07 16.34
CA ASN A 121 1.32 0.80 15.58
C ASN A 121 2.10 1.56 14.48
N ALA A 122 2.12 2.89 14.56
CA ALA A 122 2.82 3.76 13.63
C ALA A 122 4.28 4.01 14.04
N ALA A 123 4.67 3.67 15.28
CA ALA A 123 6.01 3.91 15.79
C ALA A 123 7.01 2.90 15.18
N ILE A 124 8.09 3.45 14.63
CA ILE A 124 9.20 2.72 14.04
C ILE A 124 10.22 2.42 15.15
N ALA A 125 10.67 1.18 15.23
CA ALA A 125 11.77 0.81 16.10
C ALA A 125 13.07 0.65 15.29
N HIS A 126 14.22 0.83 15.95
CA HIS A 126 15.50 0.42 15.39
C HIS A 126 15.63 -1.11 15.47
N ALA A 127 16.10 -1.71 14.38
CA ALA A 127 16.44 -3.13 14.31
C ALA A 127 17.97 -3.31 14.34
N ALA A 128 18.43 -4.56 14.39
CA ALA A 128 19.86 -4.87 14.30
C ALA A 128 20.51 -4.31 13.02
N ALA A 129 21.82 -4.03 13.09
CA ALA A 129 22.62 -3.52 11.98
C ALA A 129 22.05 -2.23 11.34
N ASP A 130 21.65 -1.27 12.17
CA ASP A 130 21.10 0.04 11.78
C ASP A 130 19.83 -0.04 10.91
N GLY A 131 19.09 -1.15 11.01
CA GLY A 131 17.81 -1.33 10.34
C GLY A 131 16.64 -0.66 11.05
N TRP A 132 15.46 -0.81 10.46
CA TRP A 132 14.19 -0.37 11.01
C TRP A 132 13.20 -1.52 11.07
N GLU A 133 12.36 -1.53 12.10
CA GLU A 133 11.25 -2.45 12.28
C GLU A 133 9.92 -1.68 12.28
N LEU A 134 8.94 -2.21 11.57
CA LEU A 134 7.60 -1.65 11.42
C LEU A 134 6.56 -2.72 11.77
N ASP A 135 5.50 -2.29 12.47
CA ASP A 135 4.29 -3.06 12.69
C ASP A 135 3.34 -2.92 11.49
N LEU A 136 3.22 -3.95 10.66
CA LEU A 136 2.36 -3.95 9.46
C LEU A 136 1.16 -4.90 9.61
N GLY A 137 0.73 -5.19 10.85
CA GLY A 137 -0.35 -6.10 11.13
C GLY A 137 -1.36 -5.60 12.17
N SER A 138 -2.13 -6.56 12.66
CA SER A 138 -3.07 -6.44 13.77
C SER A 138 -3.13 -7.79 14.50
N ASP A 139 -3.87 -7.87 15.60
CA ASP A 139 -4.04 -9.13 16.33
C ASP A 139 -4.60 -10.26 15.45
N ALA A 140 -5.42 -9.93 14.45
CA ALA A 140 -6.02 -10.92 13.54
C ALA A 140 -5.03 -11.47 12.51
N LEU A 141 -4.04 -10.67 12.11
CA LEU A 141 -2.99 -11.08 11.19
C LEU A 141 -1.70 -10.29 11.49
N PRO A 142 -0.92 -10.73 12.49
CA PRO A 142 0.31 -10.08 12.89
C PRO A 142 1.32 -10.09 11.75
N ARG A 143 1.95 -8.94 11.49
CA ARG A 143 3.03 -8.82 10.51
C ARG A 143 4.07 -7.83 10.96
N THR A 144 5.32 -8.18 10.75
CA THR A 144 6.47 -7.32 10.96
C THR A 144 7.15 -7.09 9.64
N LEU A 145 7.48 -5.84 9.34
CA LEU A 145 8.31 -5.47 8.20
C LEU A 145 9.65 -4.95 8.74
N ARG A 146 10.75 -5.43 8.16
CA ARG A 146 12.11 -4.96 8.48
C ARG A 146 12.77 -4.38 7.25
N ILE A 147 13.51 -3.28 7.46
CA ILE A 147 14.34 -2.63 6.45
C ILE A 147 15.78 -2.66 6.97
N GLY A 148 16.72 -3.05 6.13
CA GLY A 148 18.13 -3.15 6.51
C GLY A 148 19.02 -3.30 5.28
N ALA A 149 20.32 -3.49 5.49
CA ALA A 149 21.26 -3.74 4.40
C ALA A 149 20.81 -4.92 3.52
N ALA A 150 20.97 -4.81 2.20
CA ALA A 150 20.43 -5.78 1.26
C ALA A 150 20.99 -7.21 1.45
N ASP A 151 22.19 -7.33 1.99
CA ASP A 151 22.88 -8.59 2.31
C ASP A 151 22.56 -9.14 3.72
N ALA A 152 21.85 -8.38 4.56
CA ALA A 152 21.47 -8.80 5.90
C ALA A 152 20.30 -9.79 5.92
N PHE A 153 19.55 -9.90 4.81
CA PHE A 153 18.42 -10.83 4.70
C PHE A 153 18.81 -12.02 3.84
N ALA A 154 18.63 -13.22 4.38
CA ALA A 154 18.87 -14.44 3.63
C ALA A 154 17.90 -14.55 2.45
N ALA A 155 18.44 -14.88 1.27
CA ALA A 155 17.63 -15.36 0.17
C ALA A 155 17.09 -16.77 0.51
N GLY A 156 15.81 -16.99 0.26
CA GLY A 156 15.20 -18.31 0.36
C GLY A 156 15.49 -19.14 -0.89
N SER A 157 14.91 -20.34 -0.99
CA SER A 157 14.79 -20.96 -2.31
C SER A 157 13.84 -20.12 -3.18
N GLU A 158 14.02 -20.10 -4.51
CA GLU A 158 13.13 -19.34 -5.41
C GLU A 158 11.65 -19.71 -5.21
N THR A 159 11.38 -20.99 -4.92
CA THR A 159 10.01 -21.49 -4.67
C THR A 159 9.44 -20.94 -3.36
N ASP A 160 10.24 -20.92 -2.28
CA ASP A 160 9.82 -20.38 -1.00
C ASP A 160 9.63 -18.86 -1.06
N GLU A 161 10.50 -18.15 -1.79
CA GLU A 161 10.39 -16.70 -2.01
C GLU A 161 9.11 -16.33 -2.75
N ALA A 162 8.77 -17.06 -3.82
CA ALA A 162 7.55 -16.83 -4.58
C ALA A 162 6.29 -17.09 -3.73
N ALA A 163 6.29 -18.18 -2.95
CA ALA A 163 5.20 -18.52 -2.03
C ALA A 163 5.04 -17.45 -0.93
N PHE A 164 6.15 -17.01 -0.33
CA PHE A 164 6.17 -15.96 0.68
C PHE A 164 5.66 -14.62 0.13
N ALA A 165 6.17 -14.20 -1.05
CA ALA A 165 5.74 -12.97 -1.70
C ALA A 165 4.25 -12.99 -2.07
N LEU A 166 3.71 -14.15 -2.48
CA LEU A 166 2.28 -14.32 -2.71
C LEU A 166 1.49 -14.21 -1.40
N ALA A 167 1.90 -14.89 -0.34
CA ALA A 167 1.25 -14.81 0.96
C ALA A 167 1.25 -13.37 1.52
N TRP A 168 2.35 -12.64 1.34
CA TRP A 168 2.46 -11.24 1.75
C TRP A 168 1.48 -10.34 0.97
N ARG A 169 1.37 -10.54 -0.35
CA ARG A 169 0.37 -9.84 -1.18
C ARG A 169 -1.07 -10.17 -0.78
N GLN A 170 -1.35 -11.43 -0.46
CA GLN A 170 -2.66 -11.83 0.03
C GLN A 170 -3.00 -11.17 1.36
N ALA A 171 -2.02 -11.03 2.25
CA ALA A 171 -2.19 -10.28 3.49
C ALA A 171 -2.43 -8.78 3.23
N ASP A 172 -1.73 -8.16 2.28
CA ASP A 172 -2.01 -6.79 1.85
C ASP A 172 -3.49 -6.64 1.40
N LEU A 173 -3.96 -7.54 0.53
CA LEU A 173 -5.35 -7.50 0.06
C LEU A 173 -6.36 -7.73 1.19
N ARG A 174 -6.05 -8.58 2.19
CA ARG A 174 -6.91 -8.78 3.37
C ARG A 174 -7.12 -7.48 4.15
N TYR A 175 -6.14 -6.60 4.22
CA TYR A 175 -6.28 -5.27 4.84
C TYR A 175 -6.88 -4.22 3.90
N GLY A 176 -7.10 -4.56 2.63
CA GLY A 176 -7.60 -3.62 1.61
C GLY A 176 -6.51 -2.74 1.03
N LEU A 177 -5.25 -3.18 1.09
CA LEU A 177 -4.11 -2.50 0.48
C LEU A 177 -3.94 -2.98 -0.96
N PRO A 178 -4.29 -2.17 -1.97
CA PRO A 178 -4.13 -2.57 -3.37
C PRO A 178 -2.66 -2.52 -3.77
N ARG A 179 -2.27 -3.44 -4.66
CA ARG A 179 -1.10 -3.26 -5.51
C ARG A 179 -1.51 -2.86 -6.92
N LEU A 180 -0.96 -1.76 -7.42
CA LEU A 180 -1.33 -1.20 -8.72
C LEU A 180 -0.28 -1.56 -9.78
N GLU A 181 -0.61 -2.56 -10.58
CA GLU A 181 0.11 -2.79 -11.83
C GLU A 181 -0.01 -1.57 -12.76
N GLU A 182 0.89 -1.47 -13.75
CA GLU A 182 0.98 -0.30 -14.63
C GLU A 182 -0.35 0.04 -15.31
N SER A 183 -1.13 -0.98 -15.70
CA SER A 183 -2.45 -0.82 -16.34
C SER A 183 -3.49 -0.14 -15.44
N GLN A 184 -3.33 -0.22 -14.12
CA GLN A 184 -4.27 0.29 -13.12
C GLN A 184 -3.86 1.63 -12.52
N ARG A 185 -2.67 2.13 -12.85
CA ARG A 185 -2.23 3.47 -12.44
C ARG A 185 -3.09 4.52 -13.15
N GLU A 186 -3.39 5.58 -12.42
CA GLU A 186 -4.28 6.67 -12.86
C GLU A 186 -5.75 6.29 -13.16
N VAL A 187 -6.17 5.05 -12.89
CA VAL A 187 -7.57 4.63 -13.05
C VAL A 187 -8.41 5.07 -11.83
N TRP A 188 -7.89 4.82 -10.63
CA TRP A 188 -8.65 4.89 -9.39
C TRP A 188 -8.43 6.18 -8.60
N THR A 189 -9.47 6.72 -7.98
CA THR A 189 -9.30 7.72 -6.92
C THR A 189 -8.86 7.03 -5.61
N PRO A 190 -8.21 7.74 -4.67
CA PRO A 190 -7.82 7.16 -3.40
C PRO A 190 -9.03 6.64 -2.58
N GLN A 191 -10.21 7.26 -2.71
CA GLN A 191 -11.43 6.76 -2.07
C GLN A 191 -11.93 5.44 -2.68
N GLN A 192 -11.86 5.31 -4.01
CA GLN A 192 -12.22 4.06 -4.66
C GLN A 192 -11.32 2.92 -4.20
N LEU A 193 -10.05 3.21 -3.94
CA LEU A 193 -9.07 2.28 -3.37
C LEU A 193 -9.19 2.08 -1.86
N GLY A 194 -10.17 2.68 -1.19
CA GLY A 194 -10.38 2.53 0.25
C GLY A 194 -9.26 3.12 1.12
N LEU A 195 -8.50 4.09 0.59
CA LEU A 195 -7.39 4.69 1.35
C LEU A 195 -7.86 5.55 2.54
N ASP A 196 -9.15 5.85 2.64
CA ASP A 196 -9.76 6.45 3.81
C ASP A 196 -9.69 5.54 5.04
N ARG A 197 -9.89 4.23 4.86
CA ARG A 197 -9.73 3.22 5.92
C ARG A 197 -8.31 3.13 6.46
N LEU A 198 -7.34 3.61 5.69
CA LEU A 198 -5.91 3.52 5.97
C LEU A 198 -5.30 4.86 6.39
N ASN A 199 -6.11 5.92 6.54
CA ASN A 199 -5.65 7.30 6.69
C ASN A 199 -4.66 7.75 5.59
N GLY A 200 -4.75 7.16 4.39
CA GLY A 200 -3.80 7.37 3.29
C GLY A 200 -3.86 8.75 2.63
N TYR A 201 -4.78 9.62 3.05
CA TYR A 201 -4.85 11.00 2.62
C TYR A 201 -5.41 11.91 3.73
N SER A 202 -5.01 13.19 3.70
CA SER A 202 -5.52 14.22 4.59
C SER A 202 -6.28 15.28 3.80
N VAL A 203 -7.52 15.55 4.21
CA VAL A 203 -8.32 16.67 3.69
C VAL A 203 -8.12 17.96 4.49
N LYS A 204 -7.30 17.91 5.55
CA LYS A 204 -7.04 19.04 6.46
C LYS A 204 -5.67 19.71 6.22
N LYS A 205 -4.79 19.07 5.45
CA LYS A 205 -3.45 19.59 5.12
C LYS A 205 -3.48 20.61 3.99
N GLY A 206 -2.34 21.26 3.77
CA GLY A 206 -2.12 22.16 2.64
C GLY A 206 -2.20 21.47 1.27
N CYS A 207 -2.05 22.26 0.20
CA CYS A 207 -2.23 21.81 -1.17
C CYS A 207 -1.26 20.67 -1.56
N TYR A 208 -1.80 19.68 -2.27
CA TYR A 208 -1.05 18.64 -2.97
C TYR A 208 -1.74 18.29 -4.30
N PRO A 209 -1.06 17.72 -5.30
CA PRO A 209 -1.65 17.39 -6.59
C PRO A 209 -2.92 16.53 -6.46
N GLY A 210 -4.01 16.99 -7.10
CA GLY A 210 -5.28 16.25 -7.12
C GLY A 210 -6.13 16.36 -5.85
N GLN A 211 -5.72 17.17 -4.86
CA GLN A 211 -6.47 17.39 -3.62
C GLN A 211 -7.90 17.87 -3.88
N GLU A 212 -8.15 18.68 -4.91
CA GLU A 212 -9.47 19.25 -5.19
C GLU A 212 -10.51 18.15 -5.44
N ILE A 213 -10.10 17.07 -6.13
CA ILE A 213 -10.97 15.91 -6.40
C ILE A 213 -11.20 15.11 -5.12
N VAL A 214 -10.15 14.94 -4.31
CA VAL A 214 -10.23 14.24 -3.02
C VAL A 214 -11.17 14.97 -2.06
N ALA A 215 -10.94 16.27 -1.85
CA ALA A 215 -11.72 17.11 -0.96
C ALA A 215 -13.18 17.22 -1.42
N ARG A 216 -13.44 17.42 -2.71
CA ARG A 216 -14.81 17.46 -3.27
C ARG A 216 -15.56 16.16 -2.99
N THR A 217 -14.90 15.02 -3.20
CA THR A 217 -15.51 13.71 -2.92
C THR A 217 -15.79 13.55 -1.43
N HIS A 218 -14.90 14.00 -0.55
CA HIS A 218 -15.10 13.92 0.90
C HIS A 218 -16.24 14.82 1.42
N PHE A 219 -16.26 16.09 1.04
CA PHE A 219 -17.18 17.08 1.61
C PHE A 219 -18.55 17.17 0.91
N LEU A 220 -18.60 16.90 -0.40
CA LEU A 220 -19.81 17.14 -1.20
C LEU A 220 -20.40 15.86 -1.79
N GLY A 221 -19.56 14.94 -2.25
CA GLY A 221 -20.00 13.79 -3.03
C GLY A 221 -20.30 12.53 -2.23
N LYS A 222 -19.52 12.31 -1.15
CA LYS A 222 -19.21 11.01 -0.53
C LYS A 222 -18.76 9.97 -1.57
N ALA A 223 -17.83 9.09 -1.21
CA ALA A 223 -17.49 7.98 -2.08
C ALA A 223 -18.70 7.05 -2.20
N LYS A 224 -19.13 6.75 -3.43
CA LYS A 224 -20.24 5.80 -3.68
C LYS A 224 -19.75 4.38 -3.93
N ARG A 225 -18.44 4.23 -4.10
CA ARG A 225 -17.77 2.97 -4.43
C ARG A 225 -16.46 2.91 -3.67
N ALA A 226 -16.11 1.71 -3.22
CA ALA A 226 -14.86 1.43 -2.51
C ALA A 226 -14.41 -0.01 -2.83
N VAL A 227 -13.16 -0.32 -2.53
CA VAL A 227 -12.66 -1.69 -2.59
C VAL A 227 -13.41 -2.58 -1.61
N GLN A 228 -13.80 -3.75 -2.10
CA GLN A 228 -14.23 -4.90 -1.32
C GLN A 228 -13.33 -6.07 -1.67
N LEU A 229 -13.05 -6.94 -0.71
CA LEU A 229 -12.25 -8.14 -0.95
C LEU A 229 -13.14 -9.28 -1.43
N LEU A 230 -12.71 -9.90 -2.52
CA LEU A 230 -13.31 -11.09 -3.10
C LEU A 230 -12.34 -12.26 -3.00
N HIS A 231 -12.89 -13.44 -2.78
CA HIS A 231 -12.26 -14.72 -3.08
C HIS A 231 -12.86 -15.25 -4.38
N ALA A 232 -12.06 -15.33 -5.43
CA ALA A 232 -12.49 -15.77 -6.76
C ALA A 232 -12.22 -17.26 -6.94
N ALA A 233 -13.21 -18.00 -7.43
CA ALA A 233 -13.08 -19.44 -7.68
C ALA A 233 -12.20 -19.77 -8.91
N ALA A 234 -11.85 -18.78 -9.71
CA ALA A 234 -10.95 -18.89 -10.86
C ALA A 234 -9.98 -17.69 -10.87
N PRO A 235 -8.83 -17.81 -11.57
CA PRO A 235 -7.89 -16.70 -11.70
C PRO A 235 -8.56 -15.45 -12.28
N ALA A 236 -8.42 -14.33 -11.58
CA ALA A 236 -8.88 -13.01 -12.02
C ALA A 236 -7.69 -12.13 -12.39
N GLN A 237 -7.92 -11.11 -13.20
CA GLN A 237 -6.96 -10.09 -13.58
C GLN A 237 -7.44 -8.71 -13.14
N ALA A 238 -6.50 -7.80 -12.90
CA ALA A 238 -6.85 -6.41 -12.69
C ALA A 238 -7.48 -5.83 -13.98
N GLY A 239 -8.54 -5.06 -13.82
CA GLY A 239 -9.39 -4.58 -14.92
C GLY A 239 -10.57 -5.49 -15.25
N ASP A 240 -10.63 -6.73 -14.75
CA ASP A 240 -11.77 -7.62 -14.98
C ASP A 240 -13.07 -7.04 -14.43
N GLY A 241 -14.15 -7.22 -15.18
CA GLY A 241 -15.49 -6.84 -14.75
C GLY A 241 -16.04 -7.78 -13.68
N VAL A 242 -16.62 -7.20 -12.64
CA VAL A 242 -17.42 -7.92 -11.64
C VAL A 242 -18.88 -7.76 -11.98
N GLN A 243 -19.61 -8.88 -12.01
CA GLN A 243 -21.03 -8.92 -12.32
C GLN A 243 -21.86 -9.45 -11.13
N GLN A 244 -23.12 -9.08 -11.09
CA GLN A 244 -24.15 -9.63 -10.20
C GLN A 244 -25.43 -9.79 -11.02
N ASP A 245 -26.05 -10.98 -10.99
CA ASP A 245 -27.24 -11.31 -11.78
C ASP A 245 -27.11 -11.01 -13.30
N GLY A 246 -25.91 -11.20 -13.85
CA GLY A 246 -25.58 -10.94 -15.26
C GLY A 246 -25.41 -9.45 -15.62
N ALA A 247 -25.52 -8.53 -14.65
CA ALA A 247 -25.29 -7.10 -14.86
C ALA A 247 -23.90 -6.67 -14.36
N ALA A 248 -23.28 -5.72 -15.05
CA ALA A 248 -22.00 -5.14 -14.63
C ALA A 248 -22.15 -4.36 -13.31
N LEU A 249 -21.44 -4.79 -12.28
CA LEU A 249 -21.48 -4.20 -10.94
C LEU A 249 -20.23 -3.38 -10.64
N GLY A 250 -19.05 -3.84 -11.05
CA GLY A 250 -17.77 -3.15 -10.81
C GLY A 250 -16.57 -3.78 -11.49
N THR A 251 -15.39 -3.55 -10.94
CA THR A 251 -14.13 -3.86 -11.61
C THR A 251 -13.05 -4.23 -10.60
N ILE A 252 -12.21 -5.21 -10.94
CA ILE A 252 -11.07 -5.64 -10.13
C ILE A 252 -9.94 -4.62 -10.24
N ALA A 253 -9.43 -4.14 -9.11
CA ALA A 253 -8.32 -3.18 -9.03
C ALA A 253 -6.97 -3.86 -8.75
N SER A 254 -6.96 -4.98 -8.03
CA SER A 254 -5.73 -5.68 -7.65
C SER A 254 -6.01 -7.16 -7.34
N VAL A 255 -5.04 -8.05 -7.60
CA VAL A 255 -5.16 -9.50 -7.44
C VAL A 255 -3.93 -10.12 -6.76
N ALA A 256 -4.14 -11.18 -5.98
CA ALA A 256 -3.09 -11.97 -5.33
C ALA A 256 -3.55 -13.43 -5.19
N GLY A 257 -3.25 -14.25 -6.20
CA GLY A 257 -3.75 -15.63 -6.27
C GLY A 257 -5.28 -15.61 -6.42
N GLU A 258 -5.98 -16.25 -5.49
CA GLU A 258 -7.46 -16.31 -5.48
C GLU A 258 -8.12 -15.09 -4.82
N LEU A 259 -7.33 -14.18 -4.22
CA LEU A 259 -7.88 -12.95 -3.62
C LEU A 259 -7.83 -11.81 -4.63
N ALA A 260 -8.87 -10.97 -4.61
CA ALA A 260 -8.95 -9.78 -5.44
C ALA A 260 -9.62 -8.62 -4.71
N LEU A 261 -9.12 -7.40 -4.88
CA LEU A 261 -9.82 -6.19 -4.47
C LEU A 261 -10.65 -5.68 -5.64
N ALA A 262 -11.96 -5.60 -5.46
CA ALA A 262 -12.91 -5.09 -6.44
C ALA A 262 -13.49 -3.75 -6.00
N VAL A 263 -13.50 -2.76 -6.89
CA VAL A 263 -14.17 -1.47 -6.63
C VAL A 263 -15.66 -1.63 -6.95
N LEU A 264 -16.45 -1.81 -5.90
CA LEU A 264 -17.90 -2.04 -5.95
C LEU A 264 -18.68 -0.88 -5.33
N PRO A 265 -19.99 -0.73 -5.57
CA PRO A 265 -20.86 0.15 -4.78
C PRO A 265 -20.73 -0.14 -3.28
N LEU A 266 -21.01 0.86 -2.43
CA LEU A 266 -21.02 0.64 -0.97
C LEU A 266 -22.15 -0.28 -0.52
N GLU A 267 -23.30 -0.17 -1.15
CA GLU A 267 -24.47 -1.03 -0.93
C GLU A 267 -24.54 -2.06 -2.06
N VAL A 268 -24.27 -3.31 -1.74
CA VAL A 268 -24.32 -4.45 -2.67
C VAL A 268 -25.18 -5.53 -2.03
N SER A 269 -26.10 -6.10 -2.80
CA SER A 269 -26.95 -7.20 -2.34
C SER A 269 -26.14 -8.45 -1.98
N ASP A 270 -26.75 -9.39 -1.26
CA ASP A 270 -26.12 -10.66 -0.90
C ASP A 270 -26.12 -11.71 -2.02
N ALA A 271 -26.57 -11.34 -3.22
CA ALA A 271 -26.51 -12.21 -4.39
C ALA A 271 -25.06 -12.52 -4.79
N GLU A 272 -24.87 -13.67 -5.42
CA GLU A 272 -23.57 -14.16 -5.84
C GLU A 272 -22.90 -13.22 -6.85
N LEU A 273 -21.60 -12.96 -6.66
CA LEU A 273 -20.81 -12.17 -7.60
C LEU A 273 -20.10 -13.10 -8.58
N GLN A 274 -19.84 -12.60 -9.77
CA GLN A 274 -19.08 -13.32 -10.78
C GLN A 274 -17.94 -12.47 -11.34
N VAL A 275 -16.79 -13.10 -11.57
CA VAL A 275 -15.62 -12.53 -12.23
C VAL A 275 -15.18 -13.51 -13.31
N GLY A 276 -15.12 -13.06 -14.57
CA GLY A 276 -14.78 -13.93 -15.70
C GLY A 276 -15.74 -15.12 -15.88
N GLY A 277 -17.00 -15.00 -15.42
CA GLY A 277 -18.00 -16.09 -15.45
C GLY A 277 -17.83 -17.15 -14.35
N ALA A 278 -16.85 -17.00 -13.46
CA ALA A 278 -16.68 -17.84 -12.27
C ALA A 278 -17.22 -17.14 -11.02
N VAL A 279 -17.65 -17.94 -10.04
CA VAL A 279 -18.16 -17.44 -8.75
C VAL A 279 -17.07 -16.68 -7.99
N ALA A 280 -17.45 -15.56 -7.38
CA ALA A 280 -16.63 -14.80 -6.46
C ALA A 280 -17.41 -14.51 -5.17
N GLN A 281 -16.78 -14.76 -4.04
CA GLN A 281 -17.38 -14.57 -2.71
C GLN A 281 -16.77 -13.36 -2.03
N ARG A 282 -17.61 -12.51 -1.43
CA ARG A 282 -17.12 -11.39 -0.61
C ARG A 282 -16.51 -11.93 0.69
N VAL A 283 -15.35 -11.41 1.04
CA VAL A 283 -14.67 -11.70 2.30
C VAL A 283 -14.51 -10.37 3.07
N PRO A 284 -14.75 -10.34 4.39
CA PRO A 284 -14.51 -9.14 5.18
C PRO A 284 -13.05 -8.69 5.09
N LEU A 285 -12.85 -7.38 5.00
CA LEU A 285 -11.54 -6.77 5.16
C LEU A 285 -11.14 -6.80 6.63
N LEU A 286 -9.85 -7.00 6.89
CA LEU A 286 -9.25 -6.79 8.20
C LEU A 286 -9.08 -5.29 8.46
N ASP A 287 -9.20 -4.92 9.74
CA ASP A 287 -8.92 -3.57 10.23
C ASP A 287 -7.60 -3.55 11.01
N GLY A 288 -7.19 -2.35 11.44
CA GLY A 288 -6.01 -2.18 12.28
C GLY A 288 -4.77 -1.67 11.54
N LEU A 289 -4.89 -1.21 10.29
CA LEU A 289 -3.82 -0.51 9.57
C LEU A 289 -4.09 0.98 9.32
N ALA A 290 -5.08 1.56 9.99
CA ALA A 290 -5.21 3.00 10.11
C ALA A 290 -4.11 3.50 11.05
N ARG A 291 -3.00 3.95 10.48
CA ARG A 291 -1.83 4.50 11.19
C ARG A 291 -1.74 6.00 11.03
#